data_AF-A0A6A5S809-F1
#
_entry.id   AF-A0A6A5S809-F1
#
_cell.length_a   1.000
_cell.length_b   1.000
_cell.length_c   1.000
_cell.angle_alpha   90.00
_cell.angle_beta   90.00
_cell.angle_gamma   90.00
#
_symmetry.space_group_name_H-M   'P 1'
#
loop_
_entity.id
_entity.type
_entity.pdbx_description
1 polymer ?
#
loop_
_entity_poly.entity_id
_entity_poly.type
_entity_poly.pdbx_seq_one_letter_code
_entity_poly.pdbx_strand_id
1 'polypeptide(L)'
;MAIDSSVVPKLAKDGANSYQWETAFKLYAQAHGYDGILDGTWVRPLAIRGNLHDEPTTISIAFPDQTALRAAQERVRKDNATIEAQYARDYQQYRTFMTAEAALKLVILNTVHQDIHESLIGLDDVLGQFEAIVSRYREQGVTEECTVWANFFKLRADHCPTTVSFTDKFKAGLAKLSNIHNCGLTTKQQVY
;
A
#
# COMPACT_ATOMS: atom_id res chain seq x y z
N MET A 1 -3.06 -12.56 18.56
CA MET A 1 -4.06 -13.20 17.68
C MET A 1 -3.34 -13.71 16.45
N ALA A 2 -3.59 -14.95 16.04
CA ALA A 2 -3.06 -15.48 14.79
C ALA A 2 -3.67 -14.70 13.61
N ILE A 3 -2.83 -14.36 12.64
CA ILE A 3 -3.21 -13.59 11.45
C ILE A 3 -3.93 -14.55 10.50
N ASP A 4 -5.25 -14.42 10.39
CA ASP A 4 -6.01 -15.20 9.42
C ASP A 4 -6.13 -14.40 8.12
N SER A 5 -5.22 -14.67 7.18
CA SER A 5 -5.30 -14.10 5.83
C SER A 5 -6.51 -14.65 5.05
N SER A 6 -7.27 -15.61 5.58
CA SER A 6 -8.49 -16.14 4.94
C SER A 6 -9.60 -15.10 4.75
N VAL A 7 -9.51 -13.95 5.42
CA VAL A 7 -10.52 -12.89 5.36
C VAL A 7 -10.41 -12.07 4.07
N VAL A 8 -9.22 -12.04 3.45
CA VAL A 8 -9.02 -11.42 2.14
C VAL A 8 -9.11 -12.51 1.07
N PRO A 9 -10.04 -12.41 0.10
CA PRO A 9 -10.18 -13.42 -0.95
C PRO A 9 -8.91 -13.49 -1.79
N LYS A 10 -8.64 -14.63 -2.45
CA LYS A 10 -7.59 -14.68 -3.46
C LYS A 10 -7.98 -13.82 -4.66
N LEU A 11 -7.07 -12.99 -5.14
CA LEU A 11 -7.24 -12.18 -6.34
C LEU A 11 -7.28 -13.11 -7.56
N ALA A 12 -8.37 -13.08 -8.30
CA ALA A 12 -8.49 -13.83 -9.53
C ALA A 12 -7.50 -13.30 -10.56
N LYS A 13 -6.85 -14.21 -11.30
CA LYS A 13 -5.82 -13.85 -12.28
C LYS A 13 -6.31 -12.86 -13.34
N ASP A 14 -7.56 -13.01 -13.76
CA ASP A 14 -8.26 -12.14 -14.71
C ASP A 14 -8.79 -10.85 -14.09
N GLY A 15 -8.65 -10.65 -12.77
CA GLY A 15 -9.10 -9.45 -12.08
C GLY A 15 -10.60 -9.39 -11.83
N ALA A 16 -11.36 -10.46 -12.09
CA ALA A 16 -12.83 -10.46 -11.98
C ALA A 16 -13.36 -10.07 -10.59
N ASN A 17 -12.57 -10.31 -9.55
CA ASN A 17 -12.87 -9.93 -8.17
C ASN A 17 -11.95 -8.84 -7.60
N SER A 18 -11.25 -8.08 -8.46
CA SER A 18 -10.30 -7.04 -8.05
C SER A 18 -10.90 -6.02 -7.07
N TYR A 19 -12.14 -5.57 -7.30
CA TYR A 19 -12.87 -4.68 -6.39
C TYR A 19 -13.10 -5.30 -4.99
N GLN A 20 -13.50 -6.58 -4.95
CA GLN A 20 -13.72 -7.29 -3.69
C GLN A 20 -12.40 -7.50 -2.94
N TRP A 21 -11.33 -7.82 -3.67
CA TRP A 21 -9.98 -7.93 -3.10
C TRP A 21 -9.51 -6.59 -2.52
N GLU A 22 -9.62 -5.50 -3.30
CA GLU A 22 -9.21 -4.15 -2.88
C GLU A 22 -9.94 -3.74 -1.59
N THR A 23 -11.25 -3.97 -1.56
CA THR A 23 -12.11 -3.62 -0.42
C THR A 23 -11.77 -4.46 0.80
N ALA A 24 -11.61 -5.78 0.64
CA ALA A 24 -11.25 -6.66 1.75
C ALA A 24 -9.86 -6.35 2.31
N PHE A 25 -8.89 -6.01 1.45
CA PHE A 25 -7.54 -5.64 1.87
C PHE A 25 -7.54 -4.33 2.68
N LYS A 26 -8.30 -3.31 2.25
CA LYS A 26 -8.50 -2.06 2.99
C LYS A 26 -9.18 -2.29 4.34
N LEU A 27 -10.24 -3.10 4.37
CA LEU A 27 -10.95 -3.45 5.61
C LEU A 27 -10.05 -4.24 6.57
N TYR A 28 -9.22 -5.14 6.05
CA TYR A 28 -8.21 -5.84 6.83
C TYR A 28 -7.23 -4.86 7.47
N ALA A 29 -6.69 -3.92 6.69
CA ALA A 29 -5.80 -2.89 7.23
C ALA A 29 -6.49 -2.07 8.33
N GLN A 30 -7.73 -1.61 8.12
CA GLN A 30 -8.51 -0.87 9.11
C GLN A 30 -8.79 -1.67 10.38
N ALA A 31 -9.19 -2.94 10.26
CA ALA A 31 -9.47 -3.80 11.41
C ALA A 31 -8.24 -4.01 12.31
N HIS A 32 -7.05 -3.89 11.74
CA HIS A 32 -5.78 -4.00 12.44
C HIS A 32 -5.11 -2.64 12.76
N GLY A 33 -5.72 -1.52 12.38
CA GLY A 33 -5.18 -0.18 12.57
C GLY A 33 -3.93 0.11 11.72
N TYR A 34 -3.80 -0.55 10.57
CA TYR A 34 -2.70 -0.41 9.61
C TYR A 34 -3.10 0.41 8.37
N ASP A 35 -4.32 0.93 8.33
CA ASP A 35 -4.86 1.73 7.24
C ASP A 35 -4.02 2.98 6.94
N GLY A 36 -3.38 3.55 7.96
CA GLY A 36 -2.42 4.64 7.78
C GLY A 36 -1.24 4.31 6.86
N ILE A 37 -0.88 3.03 6.72
CA ILE A 37 0.17 2.61 5.77
C ILE A 37 -0.34 2.68 4.33
N LEU A 38 -1.63 2.40 4.12
CA LEU A 38 -2.26 2.36 2.79
C LEU A 38 -2.74 3.73 2.28
N ASP A 39 -2.89 4.72 3.16
CA ASP A 39 -3.22 6.09 2.77
C ASP A 39 -2.00 7.04 2.86
N GLY A 40 -0.86 6.52 3.29
CA GLY A 40 0.41 7.25 3.42
C GLY A 40 0.52 8.15 4.66
N THR A 41 -0.47 8.15 5.55
CA THR A 41 -0.44 8.97 6.78
C THR A 41 0.48 8.39 7.85
N TRP A 42 0.69 7.08 7.85
CA TRP A 42 1.64 6.38 8.71
C TRP A 42 2.92 6.08 7.94
N VAL A 43 3.84 7.04 7.96
CA VAL A 43 5.15 6.92 7.32
C VAL A 43 6.10 6.11 8.22
N ARG A 44 7.02 5.36 7.59
CA ARG A 44 8.07 4.60 8.28
C ARG A 44 8.83 5.50 9.28
N PRO A 45 8.76 5.22 10.59
CA PRO A 45 9.51 5.97 11.59
C PRO A 45 11.02 5.78 11.44
N LEU A 46 11.79 6.81 11.79
CA LEU A 46 13.24 6.71 11.88
C LEU A 46 13.66 6.45 13.33
N ALA A 47 14.38 5.36 13.57
CA ALA A 47 14.94 5.03 14.88
C ALA A 47 16.47 5.16 14.83
N ILE A 48 16.98 6.36 15.10
CA ILE A 48 18.41 6.67 15.10
C ILE A 48 18.90 6.74 16.54
N ARG A 49 19.93 5.96 16.87
CA ARG A 49 20.56 6.02 18.19
C ARG A 49 21.37 7.31 18.28
N GLY A 50 21.00 8.17 19.23
CA GLY A 50 21.77 9.40 19.51
C GLY A 50 23.15 9.09 20.10
N ASN A 51 24.06 10.06 19.98
CA ASN A 51 25.41 9.96 20.55
C ASN A 51 25.35 10.15 22.06
N LEU A 52 25.89 9.19 22.80
CA LEU A 52 26.05 9.33 24.25
C LEU A 52 27.28 10.19 24.56
N HIS A 53 27.19 10.94 25.63
CA HIS A 53 28.29 11.73 26.17
C HIS A 53 29.12 10.89 27.15
N ASP A 54 30.44 11.05 27.09
CA ASP A 54 31.33 10.44 28.08
C ASP A 54 31.21 11.17 29.42
N GLU A 55 31.09 10.40 30.50
CA GLU A 55 31.09 10.96 31.85
C GLU A 55 32.48 11.52 32.19
N PRO A 56 32.58 12.78 32.67
CA PRO A 56 33.86 13.31 33.12
C PRO A 56 34.32 12.56 34.37
N THR A 57 35.56 12.09 34.37
CA THR A 57 36.13 11.28 35.47
C THR A 57 37.10 12.03 36.37
N THR A 58 37.55 13.22 35.96
CA THR A 58 38.64 13.96 36.63
C THR A 58 38.28 15.42 36.92
N ILE A 59 38.78 15.90 38.06
CA ILE A 59 38.79 17.33 38.40
C ILE A 59 39.68 18.05 37.39
N SER A 60 39.21 19.19 36.89
CA SER A 60 39.90 19.96 35.85
C SER A 60 39.57 21.44 35.97
N ILE A 61 40.12 22.27 35.09
CA ILE A 61 39.77 23.70 35.02
C ILE A 61 38.25 23.89 34.79
N ALA A 62 37.59 22.95 34.10
CA ALA A 62 36.14 22.97 33.87
C ALA A 62 35.32 22.43 35.06
N PHE A 63 35.92 21.57 35.88
CA PHE A 63 35.30 20.97 37.08
C PHE A 63 36.25 21.14 38.26
N PRO A 64 36.31 22.33 38.89
CA PRO A 64 37.41 22.72 39.78
C PRO A 64 37.42 21.99 41.12
N ASP A 65 36.32 21.34 41.50
CA ASP A 65 36.20 20.56 42.73
C ASP A 65 35.35 19.31 42.53
N GLN A 66 35.32 18.46 43.58
CA GLN A 66 34.57 17.21 43.57
C GLN A 66 33.05 17.42 43.43
N THR A 67 32.52 18.55 43.88
CA THR A 67 31.09 18.88 43.82
C THR A 67 30.70 19.23 42.38
N ALA A 68 31.49 20.07 41.72
CA ALA A 68 31.32 20.43 40.32
C ALA A 68 31.47 19.21 39.39
N LEU A 69 32.44 18.32 39.68
CA LEU A 69 32.61 17.08 38.93
C LEU A 69 31.39 16.16 39.07
N ARG A 70 30.87 15.96 40.29
CA ARG A 70 29.66 15.14 40.53
C ARG A 70 28.43 15.74 39.83
N ALA A 71 28.24 17.05 39.91
CA ALA A 71 27.13 17.72 39.21
C ALA A 71 27.22 17.55 37.69
N ALA A 72 28.43 17.59 37.12
CA ALA A 72 28.65 17.33 35.70
C ALA A 72 28.36 15.87 35.31
N GLN A 73 28.80 14.90 36.12
CA GLN A 73 28.47 13.48 35.93
C GLN A 73 26.96 13.23 35.98
N GLU A 74 26.27 13.81 36.96
CA GLU A 74 24.81 13.70 37.08
C GLU A 74 24.09 14.29 35.86
N ARG A 75 24.57 15.44 35.35
CA ARG A 75 24.02 16.04 34.13
C ARG A 75 24.21 15.14 32.93
N VAL A 76 25.43 14.63 32.70
CA VAL A 76 25.73 13.70 31.59
C VAL A 76 24.87 12.44 31.68
N ARG A 77 24.73 11.84 32.87
CA ARG A 77 23.86 10.68 33.09
C ARG A 77 22.42 10.96 32.73
N LYS A 78 21.90 12.13 33.14
CA LYS A 78 20.53 12.55 32.84
C LYS A 78 20.32 12.78 31.35
N ASP A 79 21.29 13.42 30.68
CA ASP A 79 21.24 13.69 29.25
C ASP A 79 21.29 12.37 28.45
N ASN A 80 22.21 11.46 28.80
CA ASN A 80 22.30 10.12 28.22
C ASN A 80 21.02 9.30 28.43
N ALA A 81 20.47 9.28 29.65
CA ALA A 81 19.21 8.60 29.94
C ALA A 81 18.05 9.16 29.10
N THR A 82 18.05 10.46 28.82
CA THR A 82 17.05 11.10 27.95
C THR A 82 17.22 10.66 26.50
N ILE A 83 18.45 10.60 25.99
CA ILE A 83 18.77 10.11 24.64
C ILE A 83 18.36 8.66 24.48
N GLU A 84 18.67 7.81 25.45
CA GLU A 84 18.30 6.39 25.43
C GLU A 84 16.79 6.18 25.51
N ALA A 85 16.10 6.92 26.38
CA ALA A 85 14.64 6.87 26.48
C ALA A 85 13.96 7.32 25.17
N GLN A 86 14.52 8.34 24.50
CA GLN A 86 14.03 8.76 23.19
C GLN A 86 14.21 7.66 22.15
N TYR A 87 15.42 7.12 22.03
CA TYR A 87 15.71 6.02 21.11
C TYR A 87 14.82 4.80 21.35
N ALA A 88 14.59 4.44 22.62
CA ALA A 88 13.71 3.32 22.96
C ALA A 88 12.28 3.55 22.46
N ARG A 89 11.74 4.76 22.60
CA ARG A 89 10.40 5.12 22.08
C ARG A 89 10.35 5.05 20.56
N ASP A 90 11.32 5.65 19.89
CA ASP A 90 11.38 5.69 18.42
C ASP A 90 11.55 4.29 17.84
N TYR A 91 12.37 3.46 18.49
CA TYR A 91 12.57 2.06 18.10
C TYR A 91 11.31 1.22 18.28
N GLN A 92 10.51 1.46 19.32
CA GLN A 92 9.22 0.78 19.49
C GLN A 92 8.23 1.15 18.38
N GLN A 93 8.16 2.44 18.00
CA GLN A 93 7.33 2.89 16.88
C GLN A 93 7.79 2.25 15.56
N TYR A 94 9.10 2.26 15.29
CA TYR A 94 9.69 1.60 14.13
C TYR A 94 9.34 0.10 14.08
N ARG A 95 9.49 -0.63 15.19
CA ARG A 95 9.13 -2.05 15.25
C ARG A 95 7.65 -2.30 15.00
N THR A 96 6.79 -1.43 15.53
CA THR A 96 5.35 -1.51 15.31
C THR A 96 5.02 -1.33 13.83
N PHE A 97 5.61 -0.32 13.20
CA PHE A 97 5.48 -0.08 11.76
C PHE A 97 5.96 -1.29 10.94
N MET A 98 7.16 -1.81 11.22
CA MET A 98 7.70 -2.96 10.48
C MET A 98 6.83 -4.21 10.63
N THR A 99 6.20 -4.40 11.79
CA THR A 99 5.29 -5.53 12.02
C THR A 99 4.00 -5.37 11.21
N ALA A 100 3.43 -4.16 11.18
CA ALA A 100 2.25 -3.84 10.37
C ALA A 100 2.55 -3.99 8.86
N GLU A 101 3.68 -3.45 8.41
CA GLU A 101 4.16 -3.55 7.03
C GLU A 101 4.32 -5.03 6.62
N ALA A 102 4.98 -5.85 7.44
CA ALA A 102 5.15 -7.27 7.18
C ALA A 102 3.81 -8.03 7.13
N ALA A 103 2.87 -7.71 8.02
CA ALA A 103 1.55 -8.33 8.03
C ALA A 103 0.80 -8.05 6.72
N LEU A 104 0.83 -6.82 6.21
CA LEU A 104 0.22 -6.46 4.94
C LEU A 104 0.93 -7.14 3.75
N LYS A 105 2.27 -7.18 3.73
CA LYS A 105 3.04 -7.92 2.71
C LYS A 105 2.69 -9.41 2.69
N LEU A 106 2.49 -10.02 3.86
CA LEU A 106 2.05 -11.43 3.95
C LEU A 106 0.65 -11.64 3.40
N VAL A 107 -0.28 -10.71 3.58
CA VAL A 107 -1.61 -10.80 2.96
C VAL A 107 -1.51 -10.71 1.45
N ILE A 108 -0.71 -9.78 0.91
CA ILE A 108 -0.45 -9.69 -0.53
C ILE A 108 0.12 -11.02 -1.03
N LEU A 109 1.16 -11.55 -0.39
CA LEU A 109 1.80 -12.81 -0.77
C LEU A 109 0.81 -14.01 -0.80
N ASN A 110 -0.14 -14.07 0.13
CA ASN A 110 -1.09 -15.17 0.23
C ASN A 110 -2.29 -15.06 -0.73
N THR A 111 -2.63 -13.84 -1.13
CA THR A 111 -3.87 -13.56 -1.87
C THR A 111 -3.61 -13.23 -3.34
N VAL A 112 -2.41 -12.78 -3.69
CA VAL A 112 -2.03 -12.40 -5.05
C VAL A 112 -1.28 -13.54 -5.74
N HIS A 113 -1.53 -13.74 -7.04
CA HIS A 113 -0.82 -14.76 -7.82
C HIS A 113 0.68 -14.44 -7.95
N GLN A 114 1.50 -15.48 -8.04
CA GLN A 114 2.96 -15.37 -8.09
C GLN A 114 3.47 -14.47 -9.23
N ASP A 115 2.89 -14.56 -10.41
CA ASP A 115 3.25 -13.76 -11.58
C ASP A 115 3.00 -12.25 -11.37
N ILE A 116 1.97 -11.90 -10.60
CA ILE A 116 1.72 -10.52 -10.20
C ILE A 116 2.72 -10.13 -9.11
N HIS A 117 2.93 -10.96 -8.10
CA HIS A 117 3.89 -10.69 -7.03
C HIS A 117 5.31 -10.45 -7.56
N GLU A 118 5.76 -11.22 -8.54
CA GLU A 118 7.07 -11.04 -9.18
C GLU A 118 7.23 -9.66 -9.83
N SER A 119 6.15 -9.10 -10.39
CA SER A 119 6.15 -7.73 -10.93
C SER A 119 6.26 -6.63 -9.87
N LEU A 120 6.06 -6.97 -8.59
CA LEU A 120 6.10 -6.05 -7.46
C LEU A 120 7.45 -6.04 -6.73
N ILE A 121 8.39 -6.94 -7.06
CA ILE A 121 9.66 -7.13 -6.34
C ILE A 121 10.53 -5.86 -6.30
N GLY A 122 10.32 -4.91 -7.23
CA GLY A 122 11.02 -3.62 -7.25
C GLY A 122 10.38 -2.50 -6.41
N LEU A 123 9.26 -2.76 -5.71
CA LEU A 123 8.56 -1.77 -4.90
C LEU A 123 8.88 -1.99 -3.41
N ASP A 124 9.53 -0.98 -2.82
CA ASP A 124 10.09 -1.06 -1.47
C ASP A 124 9.01 -1.08 -0.37
N ASP A 125 7.87 -0.43 -0.60
CA ASP A 125 6.79 -0.27 0.39
C ASP A 125 5.49 -0.97 0.00
N VAL A 126 4.66 -1.25 1.01
CA VAL A 126 3.34 -1.89 0.83
C VAL A 126 2.39 -1.02 0.03
N LEU A 127 2.47 0.30 0.22
CA LEU A 127 1.60 1.26 -0.46
C LEU A 127 1.78 1.15 -1.97
N GLY A 128 3.01 1.25 -2.46
CA GLY A 128 3.31 1.12 -3.88
C GLY A 128 2.91 -0.24 -4.42
N GLN A 129 3.14 -1.33 -3.67
CA GLN A 129 2.70 -2.66 -4.07
C GLN A 129 1.17 -2.74 -4.23
N PHE A 130 0.42 -2.20 -3.27
CA PHE A 130 -1.04 -2.14 -3.29
C PHE A 130 -1.54 -1.30 -4.47
N GLU A 131 -1.01 -0.10 -4.67
CA GLU A 131 -1.38 0.79 -5.77
C GLU A 131 -1.08 0.18 -7.13
N ALA A 132 0.05 -0.51 -7.28
CA ALA A 132 0.42 -1.20 -8.52
C ALA A 132 -0.55 -2.34 -8.86
N ILE A 133 -0.95 -3.14 -7.86
CA ILE A 133 -1.96 -4.20 -8.04
C ILE A 133 -3.30 -3.59 -8.49
N VAL A 134 -3.77 -2.57 -7.78
CA VAL A 134 -5.05 -1.91 -8.09
C VAL A 134 -5.02 -1.26 -9.47
N SER A 135 -3.94 -0.57 -9.81
CA SER A 135 -3.78 0.12 -11.10
C SER A 135 -3.76 -0.86 -12.26
N ARG A 136 -3.06 -2.00 -12.12
CA ARG A 136 -3.01 -3.05 -13.15
C ARG A 136 -4.40 -3.50 -13.60
N TYR A 137 -5.33 -3.68 -12.66
CA TYR A 137 -6.67 -4.16 -12.98
C TYR A 137 -7.65 -3.04 -13.38
N ARG A 138 -7.46 -1.81 -12.88
CA ARG A 138 -8.20 -0.64 -13.37
C ARG A 138 -7.84 -0.30 -14.81
N GLU A 139 -6.55 -0.33 -15.14
CA GLU A 139 -6.06 -0.06 -16.49
C GLU A 139 -6.46 -1.16 -17.48
N GLN A 140 -6.42 -2.44 -17.07
CA GLN A 140 -6.90 -3.54 -17.90
C GLN A 140 -8.39 -3.39 -18.25
N GLY A 141 -9.26 -3.07 -17.28
CA GLY A 141 -10.68 -2.78 -17.54
C GLY A 141 -10.89 -1.63 -18.52
N VAL A 142 -10.13 -0.54 -18.37
CA VAL A 142 -10.18 0.61 -19.29
C VAL A 142 -9.67 0.25 -20.70
N THR A 143 -8.64 -0.57 -20.83
CA THR A 143 -8.13 -1.00 -22.15
C THR A 143 -9.10 -1.92 -22.89
N GLU A 144 -9.84 -2.78 -22.18
CA GLU A 144 -10.87 -3.64 -22.78
C GLU A 144 -12.04 -2.80 -23.27
N GLU A 145 -12.53 -1.85 -22.48
CA GLU A 145 -13.58 -0.91 -22.89
C GLU A 145 -13.12 -0.07 -24.10
N CYS A 146 -11.92 0.51 -24.06
CA CYS A 146 -11.35 1.25 -25.19
C CYS A 146 -11.20 0.38 -26.45
N THR A 147 -10.88 -0.91 -26.31
CA THR A 147 -10.79 -1.86 -27.43
C THR A 147 -12.16 -2.19 -28.00
N VAL A 148 -13.19 -2.34 -27.16
CA VAL A 148 -14.57 -2.53 -27.60
C VAL A 148 -15.08 -1.28 -28.32
N TRP A 149 -14.82 -0.09 -27.80
CA TRP A 149 -15.14 1.18 -28.46
C TRP A 149 -14.37 1.38 -29.77
N ALA A 150 -13.09 1.03 -29.81
CA ALA A 150 -12.29 1.08 -31.04
C ALA A 150 -12.81 0.10 -32.11
N ASN A 151 -13.20 -1.12 -31.71
CA ASN A 151 -13.84 -2.09 -32.60
C ASN A 151 -15.24 -1.63 -33.05
N PHE A 152 -15.97 -0.92 -32.21
CA PHE A 152 -17.24 -0.26 -32.56
C PHE A 152 -17.05 0.82 -33.63
N PHE A 153 -16.05 1.70 -33.50
CA PHE A 153 -15.75 2.70 -34.53
C PHE A 153 -15.32 2.06 -35.86
N LYS A 154 -14.55 0.97 -35.81
CA LYS A 154 -14.21 0.18 -37.00
C LYS A 154 -15.45 -0.42 -37.68
N LEU A 155 -16.42 -0.93 -36.90
CA LEU A 155 -17.69 -1.45 -37.43
C LEU A 155 -18.56 -0.39 -38.11
N ARG A 156 -18.47 0.88 -37.70
CA ARG A 156 -19.13 2.02 -38.38
C ARG A 156 -18.41 2.44 -39.67
N ALA A 157 -17.10 2.19 -39.75
CA ALA A 157 -16.28 2.52 -40.93
C ALA A 157 -16.32 1.42 -42.00
N ASP A 158 -16.57 0.17 -41.60
CA ASP A 158 -16.84 -0.93 -42.51
C ASP A 158 -18.21 -0.74 -43.20
N HIS A 159 -18.26 -0.99 -44.51
CA HIS A 159 -19.51 -1.02 -45.28
C HIS A 159 -20.38 -2.19 -44.80
N CYS A 160 -21.15 -1.98 -43.72
CA CYS A 160 -22.21 -2.88 -43.32
C CYS A 160 -23.35 -2.78 -44.34
N PRO A 161 -23.63 -3.83 -45.14
CA PRO A 161 -24.53 -3.73 -46.28
C PRO A 161 -26.00 -3.56 -45.86
N THR A 162 -26.36 -3.87 -44.62
CA THR A 162 -27.72 -3.69 -44.09
C THR A 162 -27.73 -3.23 -42.64
N THR A 163 -28.71 -2.41 -42.28
CA THR A 163 -28.97 -1.92 -40.92
C THR A 163 -29.15 -3.07 -39.92
N VAL A 164 -29.71 -4.20 -40.34
CA VAL A 164 -29.90 -5.40 -39.51
C VAL A 164 -28.56 -6.03 -39.11
N SER A 165 -27.64 -6.22 -40.06
CA SER A 165 -26.31 -6.78 -39.77
C SER A 165 -25.48 -5.90 -38.84
N PHE A 166 -25.62 -4.57 -38.96
CA PHE A 166 -25.04 -3.62 -38.02
C PHE A 166 -25.66 -3.80 -36.63
N THR A 167 -26.99 -3.89 -36.54
CA THR A 167 -27.72 -3.99 -35.27
C THR A 167 -27.39 -5.29 -34.51
N ASP A 168 -27.25 -6.42 -35.22
CA ASP A 168 -26.90 -7.70 -34.60
C ASP A 168 -25.45 -7.73 -34.12
N LYS A 169 -24.51 -7.18 -34.90
CA LYS A 169 -23.12 -7.01 -34.47
C LYS A 169 -22.99 -6.01 -33.31
N PHE A 170 -23.79 -4.96 -33.31
CA PHE A 170 -23.87 -3.97 -32.24
C PHE A 170 -24.40 -4.60 -30.94
N LYS A 171 -25.49 -5.36 -30.99
CA LYS A 171 -26.02 -6.10 -29.84
C LYS A 171 -25.02 -7.13 -29.30
N ALA A 172 -24.29 -7.83 -30.18
CA ALA A 172 -23.25 -8.76 -29.77
C ALA A 172 -22.05 -8.07 -29.09
N GLY A 173 -21.69 -6.84 -29.52
CA GLY A 173 -20.68 -6.01 -28.87
C GLY A 173 -21.13 -5.51 -27.50
N LEU A 174 -22.36 -5.01 -27.40
CA LEU A 174 -22.97 -4.57 -26.13
C LEU A 174 -23.11 -5.72 -25.13
N ALA A 175 -23.41 -6.94 -25.59
CA ALA A 175 -23.47 -8.12 -24.72
C ALA A 175 -22.12 -8.47 -24.08
N LYS A 176 -20.99 -8.06 -24.69
CA LYS A 176 -19.67 -8.17 -24.07
C LYS A 176 -19.46 -7.09 -22.99
N LEU A 177 -20.03 -5.90 -23.17
CA LEU A 177 -20.03 -4.82 -22.19
C LEU A 177 -20.98 -5.07 -21.00
N SER A 178 -22.10 -5.78 -21.18
CA SER A 178 -22.99 -6.14 -20.06
C SER A 178 -22.34 -7.07 -19.03
N ASN A 179 -21.28 -7.79 -19.41
CA ASN A 179 -20.47 -8.57 -18.47
C ASN A 179 -19.42 -7.71 -17.71
N ILE A 180 -19.22 -6.46 -18.13
CA ILE A 180 -18.28 -5.48 -17.55
C ILE A 180 -18.93 -4.68 -16.40
N HIS A 181 -20.18 -4.97 -16.04
CA HIS A 181 -20.90 -4.32 -14.93
C HIS A 181 -20.18 -4.37 -13.56
N ASN A 182 -19.14 -5.18 -13.43
CA ASN A 182 -18.24 -5.29 -12.27
C ASN A 182 -17.06 -4.30 -12.26
N CYS A 183 -16.86 -3.48 -13.31
CA CYS A 183 -15.75 -2.51 -13.40
C CYS A 183 -16.02 -1.17 -12.69
N GLY A 184 -17.12 -1.04 -11.94
CA GLY A 184 -17.31 0.12 -11.05
C GLY A 184 -17.33 1.48 -11.76
N LEU A 185 -17.81 1.55 -13.00
CA LEU A 185 -18.03 2.82 -13.68
C LEU A 185 -19.07 3.65 -12.91
N THR A 186 -18.71 4.89 -12.58
CA THR A 186 -19.62 5.82 -11.92
C THR A 186 -20.78 6.17 -12.84
N THR A 187 -21.95 6.54 -12.28
CA THR A 187 -23.20 6.80 -13.01
C THR A 187 -23.07 7.83 -14.13
N LYS A 188 -22.03 8.67 -14.12
CA LYS A 188 -21.71 9.64 -15.19
C LYS A 188 -21.06 9.00 -16.43
N GLN A 189 -20.51 7.79 -16.32
CA GLN A 189 -19.87 7.05 -17.41
C GLN A 189 -20.82 6.03 -18.06
N GLN A 190 -22.02 5.81 -17.49
CA GLN A 190 -23.06 4.95 -18.07
C GLN A 190 -23.89 5.64 -19.15
N VAL A 191 -23.66 6.94 -19.38
CA VAL A 191 -24.35 7.72 -20.41
C VAL A 191 -23.29 8.31 -21.33
N TYR A 192 -22.78 7.48 -22.24
CA TYR A 192 -22.48 7.78 -23.65
C TYR A 192 -22.10 6.50 -24.38
#